data_AF-A0A7S2VHF6-F1
#
_entry.id   AF-A0A7S2VHF6-F1
#
_cell.length_a   1.000
_cell.length_b   1.000
_cell.length_c   1.000
_cell.angle_alpha   90.00
_cell.angle_beta   90.00
_cell.angle_gamma   90.00
#
_symmetry.space_group_name_H-M   'P 1'
#
loop_
_entity.id
_entity.type
_entity.pdbx_description
1 polymer ?
#
loop_
_entity_poly.entity_id
_entity_poly.type
_entity_poly.pdbx_seq_one_letter_code
_entity_poly.pdbx_strand_id
1 'polypeptide(L)'
;PGCLAGMAQAPGSGVVLTGQQEAWANLGGPGRFWEEKPNAGYSGTPLWKLRAQAEEAAAAAASGPVKLRVPEGFVKQRGDEGDFYWSEKKQLYWKESDGLFYLFDAIAQKHVEMHEATTHDLAVAVGGVCHERASQVRNVVVKDLAKAAQAMRLPVDHLDLPCALYALYDGHRGSKGNVCADFCAKHFHGKLLPKLAAFRGYWVDERLKTAMRESFEELDAQFAERHPGCAEGCSAAVGLLLGGRLVVASLGDVACCAVLRNGETVRLARAHAVPDPDAEDESEDEEPQGGAEGAAGSTSGEGGAVARVVRWTRSLGDLDLKGADRGAAALSATPDVAVLQLEPEHQGFAFVCRELFQSIGKGTAVSTVFRRSAGRPRMAAGALVDAAVQWLGQVGQDASLASVVAILDWRGAGPASSSASSAPAAKRRKVDEPTQVRLRHILVKHRECKSTVDKVRNKQVRRTRGEAERILRGILEECEGDGGRKAFTQRCREVSECQSCLKAGDLAGDLSWVKRGSQKMGEAFENVAFSLQVNQLSDLVDTDQGIHVVLRSA
;
A
#
# COMPACT_ATOMS: atom_id res chain seq x y z
N PRO A 1 -40.57 -25.47 35.36
CA PRO A 1 -41.54 -26.07 34.41
C PRO A 1 -41.17 -25.76 32.95
N GLY A 2 -40.63 -26.65 32.11
CA GLY A 2 -40.06 -28.01 32.19
C GLY A 2 -38.89 -28.05 31.17
N CYS A 3 -37.74 -28.67 31.43
CA CYS A 3 -37.40 -30.12 31.40
C CYS A 3 -37.55 -30.81 30.04
N LEU A 4 -36.39 -31.21 29.47
CA LEU A 4 -35.97 -32.51 28.89
C LEU A 4 -34.77 -32.22 27.96
N ALA A 5 -33.48 -32.53 28.20
CA ALA A 5 -32.74 -33.68 28.75
C ALA A 5 -32.70 -34.95 27.87
N GLY A 6 -31.49 -35.35 27.47
CA GLY A 6 -31.11 -36.66 26.89
C GLY A 6 -29.91 -36.54 25.92
N MET A 7 -28.65 -36.52 26.37
CA MET A 7 -27.72 -37.67 26.55
C MET A 7 -27.67 -38.62 25.33
N ALA A 8 -26.62 -38.61 24.50
CA ALA A 8 -25.27 -39.20 24.66
C ALA A 8 -25.22 -40.73 24.46
N GLN A 9 -24.48 -41.18 23.42
CA GLN A 9 -23.38 -42.16 23.44
C GLN A 9 -23.20 -42.89 22.09
N ALA A 10 -21.96 -42.88 21.59
CA ALA A 10 -21.38 -43.96 20.78
C ALA A 10 -20.81 -45.03 21.74
N PRO A 11 -20.64 -46.31 21.32
CA PRO A 11 -19.32 -46.72 20.81
C PRO A 11 -19.32 -47.94 19.83
N GLY A 12 -18.15 -48.24 19.24
CA GLY A 12 -17.67 -49.63 19.13
C GLY A 12 -17.61 -50.33 17.75
N SER A 13 -16.41 -50.35 17.17
CA SER A 13 -15.69 -51.46 16.51
C SER A 13 -16.41 -52.74 16.01
N GLY A 14 -16.17 -53.08 14.73
CA GLY A 14 -15.42 -54.30 14.35
C GLY A 14 -16.13 -55.64 14.07
N VAL A 15 -15.80 -56.19 12.87
CA VAL A 15 -15.61 -57.62 12.51
C VAL A 15 -16.75 -58.40 11.77
N VAL A 16 -16.52 -58.54 10.45
CA VAL A 16 -16.50 -59.71 9.51
C VAL A 16 -17.48 -60.91 9.60
N LEU A 17 -17.84 -61.39 8.38
CA LEU A 17 -18.24 -62.74 7.91
C LEU A 17 -19.77 -62.93 7.80
N THR A 18 -20.41 -63.59 6.83
CA THR A 18 -20.06 -64.42 5.65
C THR A 18 -21.38 -64.75 4.90
N GLY A 19 -21.30 -65.18 3.64
CA GLY A 19 -22.39 -65.85 2.92
C GLY A 19 -22.19 -65.69 1.40
N GLN A 20 -22.25 -66.69 0.53
CA GLN A 20 -22.64 -68.10 0.62
C GLN A 20 -21.97 -68.81 -0.58
N GLN A 21 -21.81 -70.12 -0.43
CA GLN A 21 -21.05 -71.03 -1.28
C GLN A 21 -22.03 -72.01 -1.93
N GLU A 22 -21.99 -72.20 -3.25
CA GLU A 22 -22.47 -73.37 -4.02
C GLU A 22 -21.78 -73.29 -5.41
N ALA A 23 -21.34 -74.32 -6.14
CA ALA A 23 -21.14 -75.74 -5.92
C ALA A 23 -20.17 -76.22 -7.04
N TRP A 24 -19.21 -77.09 -6.73
CA TRP A 24 -18.32 -77.71 -7.71
C TRP A 24 -18.74 -79.15 -8.01
N ALA A 25 -18.81 -79.51 -9.29
CA ALA A 25 -18.92 -80.88 -9.78
C ALA A 25 -17.53 -81.44 -10.16
N ASN A 26 -17.13 -82.46 -9.41
CA ASN A 26 -16.48 -83.72 -9.78
C ASN A 26 -15.53 -83.88 -11.00
N LEU A 27 -14.36 -84.48 -10.66
CA LEU A 27 -13.61 -85.57 -11.32
C LEU A 27 -12.50 -85.27 -12.36
N GLY A 28 -11.27 -85.73 -12.02
CA GLY A 28 -10.31 -86.35 -12.96
C GLY A 28 -9.03 -85.58 -13.29
N GLY A 29 -7.89 -85.93 -12.66
CA GLY A 29 -6.54 -85.45 -13.09
C GLY A 29 -5.92 -86.30 -14.21
N PRO A 30 -4.61 -86.18 -14.50
CA PRO A 30 -3.75 -85.00 -14.47
C PRO A 30 -3.24 -84.72 -15.91
N GLY A 31 -3.76 -83.68 -16.55
CA GLY A 31 -3.34 -83.25 -17.89
C GLY A 31 -3.01 -81.77 -17.88
N ARG A 32 -1.73 -81.43 -18.05
CA ARG A 32 -1.29 -80.04 -18.19
C ARG A 32 -1.91 -79.45 -19.45
N PHE A 33 -2.93 -78.62 -19.30
CA PHE A 33 -3.51 -77.84 -20.39
C PHE A 33 -3.68 -76.38 -19.97
N TRP A 34 -2.94 -75.56 -20.70
CA TRP A 34 -2.97 -74.12 -20.92
C TRP A 34 -4.18 -73.34 -20.39
N GLU A 35 -3.95 -72.52 -19.36
CA GLU A 35 -4.75 -71.32 -19.11
C GLU A 35 -4.10 -70.15 -19.87
N GLU A 36 -4.84 -69.59 -20.83
CA GLU A 36 -4.55 -68.28 -21.42
C GLU A 36 -4.68 -67.20 -20.34
N LYS A 37 -3.54 -66.80 -19.77
CA LYS A 37 -3.45 -65.52 -19.09
C LYS A 37 -3.43 -64.42 -20.15
N PRO A 38 -4.34 -63.42 -20.10
CA PRO A 38 -4.15 -62.22 -20.91
C PRO A 38 -2.81 -61.60 -20.50
N ASN A 39 -1.95 -61.39 -21.50
CA ASN A 39 -0.62 -60.82 -21.34
C ASN A 39 -0.67 -59.63 -20.36
N ALA A 40 -0.02 -59.79 -19.21
CA ALA A 40 0.41 -58.69 -18.38
C ALA A 40 1.40 -57.87 -19.22
N GLY A 41 0.85 -56.93 -19.98
CA GLY A 41 1.59 -56.02 -20.82
C GLY A 41 2.54 -55.23 -19.94
N TYR A 42 3.82 -55.57 -20.02
CA TYR A 42 4.91 -54.66 -19.71
C TYR A 42 4.61 -53.33 -20.40
N SER A 43 4.10 -52.35 -19.65
CA SER A 43 4.13 -50.94 -20.07
C SER A 43 5.56 -50.43 -19.88
N GLY A 44 6.50 -51.07 -20.59
CA GLY A 44 7.81 -50.48 -20.81
C GLY A 44 7.59 -49.19 -21.58
N THR A 45 8.23 -48.10 -21.13
CA THR A 45 8.25 -46.85 -21.88
C THR A 45 8.64 -47.19 -23.33
N PRO A 46 7.81 -46.84 -24.33
CA PRO A 46 8.07 -47.21 -25.71
C PRO A 46 9.48 -46.78 -26.10
N LEU A 47 10.24 -47.66 -26.76
CA LEU A 47 11.64 -47.39 -27.15
C LEU A 47 11.77 -46.11 -27.99
N TRP A 48 10.71 -45.71 -28.71
CA TRP A 48 10.66 -44.44 -29.43
C TRP A 48 10.56 -43.22 -28.51
N LYS A 49 9.92 -43.30 -27.34
CA LYS A 49 9.90 -42.24 -26.32
C LYS A 49 11.26 -42.12 -25.64
N LEU A 50 11.90 -43.25 -25.32
CA LEU A 50 13.25 -43.25 -24.77
C LEU A 50 14.27 -42.76 -25.79
N ARG A 51 14.11 -43.12 -27.08
CA ARG A 51 14.92 -42.55 -28.17
C ARG A 51 14.64 -41.07 -28.39
N ALA A 52 13.38 -40.62 -28.36
CA ALA A 52 13.05 -39.21 -28.50
C ALA A 52 13.61 -38.39 -27.33
N GLN A 53 13.54 -38.91 -26.09
CA GLN A 53 14.16 -38.28 -24.93
C GLN A 53 15.68 -38.33 -24.98
N ALA A 54 16.27 -39.41 -25.49
CA ALA A 54 17.71 -39.52 -25.70
C ALA A 54 18.18 -38.63 -26.87
N GLU A 55 17.37 -38.42 -27.90
CA GLU A 55 17.61 -37.52 -29.02
C GLU A 55 17.40 -36.05 -28.62
N GLU A 56 16.43 -35.73 -27.75
CA GLU A 56 16.29 -34.41 -27.13
C GLU A 56 17.44 -34.12 -26.17
N ALA A 57 17.82 -35.08 -25.32
CA ALA A 57 18.97 -34.95 -24.43
C ALA A 57 20.28 -34.89 -25.22
N ALA A 58 20.41 -35.64 -26.31
CA ALA A 58 21.55 -35.58 -27.21
C ALA A 58 21.53 -34.31 -28.07
N ALA A 59 20.37 -33.75 -28.44
CA ALA A 59 20.27 -32.48 -29.14
C ALA A 59 20.61 -31.29 -28.22
N ALA A 60 20.15 -31.33 -26.97
CA ALA A 60 20.53 -30.38 -25.93
C ALA A 60 22.02 -30.49 -25.55
N ALA A 61 22.60 -31.70 -25.60
CA ALA A 61 24.04 -31.92 -25.41
C ALA A 61 24.88 -31.64 -26.67
N ALA A 62 24.29 -31.72 -27.88
CA ALA A 62 24.95 -31.48 -29.17
C ALA A 62 24.90 -30.01 -29.61
N SER A 63 23.98 -29.20 -29.06
CA SER A 63 24.20 -27.76 -28.97
C SER A 63 25.30 -27.53 -27.93
N GLY A 64 26.57 -27.63 -28.34
CA GLY A 64 27.70 -27.27 -27.49
C GLY A 64 27.48 -25.89 -26.84
N PRO A 65 28.08 -25.60 -25.68
CA PRO A 65 27.79 -24.38 -24.94
C PRO A 65 27.93 -23.19 -25.88
N VAL A 66 26.83 -22.47 -26.11
CA VAL A 66 26.87 -21.21 -26.83
C VAL A 66 27.78 -20.32 -25.99
N LYS A 67 29.02 -20.12 -26.45
CA LYS A 67 29.94 -19.20 -25.77
C LYS A 67 29.29 -17.83 -25.79
N LEU A 68 28.70 -17.46 -24.67
CA LEU A 68 28.05 -16.18 -24.52
C LEU A 68 29.13 -15.12 -24.62
N ARG A 69 28.89 -14.12 -25.48
CA ARG A 69 29.84 -13.04 -25.66
C ARG A 69 29.88 -12.21 -24.37
N VAL A 70 31.05 -12.14 -23.74
CA VAL A 70 31.27 -11.32 -22.55
C VAL A 70 30.80 -9.89 -22.81
N PRO A 71 29.89 -9.34 -21.98
CA PRO A 71 29.42 -7.98 -22.14
C PRO A 71 30.56 -6.96 -22.01
N GLU A 72 30.42 -5.82 -22.69
CA GLU A 72 31.43 -4.77 -22.66
C GLU A 72 31.66 -4.23 -21.24
N GLY A 73 32.94 -4.09 -20.86
CA GLY A 73 33.36 -3.59 -19.54
C GLY A 73 33.32 -4.62 -18.40
N PHE A 74 33.19 -5.92 -18.72
CA PHE A 74 33.32 -7.03 -17.77
C PHE A 74 34.66 -7.75 -17.96
N VAL A 75 35.42 -7.90 -16.88
CA VAL A 75 36.77 -8.51 -16.88
C VAL A 75 36.87 -9.59 -15.81
N LYS A 76 37.61 -10.68 -16.07
CA LYS A 76 37.92 -11.66 -15.02
C LYS A 76 38.85 -11.02 -13.99
N GLN A 77 38.58 -11.26 -12.71
CA GLN A 77 39.49 -10.80 -11.65
C GLN A 77 40.74 -11.68 -11.61
N ARG A 78 41.87 -11.10 -11.17
CA ARG A 78 43.18 -11.75 -11.22
C ARG A 78 43.24 -12.86 -10.17
N GLY A 79 43.32 -14.11 -10.62
CA GLY A 79 43.37 -15.29 -9.74
C GLY A 79 42.04 -16.02 -9.56
N ASP A 80 40.95 -15.52 -10.15
CA ASP A 80 39.68 -16.24 -10.18
C ASP A 80 39.67 -17.29 -11.30
N GLU A 81 39.60 -18.57 -10.91
CA GLU A 81 39.35 -19.69 -11.83
C GLU A 81 37.86 -19.87 -12.16
N GLY A 82 36.98 -19.05 -11.57
CA GLY A 82 35.53 -19.13 -11.73
C GLY A 82 34.97 -18.54 -13.03
N ASP A 83 33.66 -18.70 -13.21
CA ASP A 83 32.89 -18.26 -14.38
C ASP A 83 32.40 -16.81 -14.28
N PHE A 84 32.82 -16.07 -13.25
CA PHE A 84 32.38 -14.69 -13.01
C PHE A 84 33.33 -13.67 -13.63
N TYR A 85 32.74 -12.64 -14.23
CA TYR A 85 33.40 -11.45 -14.73
C TYR A 85 32.87 -10.25 -13.95
N TRP A 86 33.73 -9.29 -13.60
CA TRP A 86 33.37 -8.10 -12.82
C TRP A 86 33.39 -6.85 -13.69
N SER A 87 32.42 -5.95 -13.45
CA SER A 87 32.43 -4.61 -14.02
C SER A 87 32.47 -3.55 -12.92
N GLU A 88 33.60 -2.85 -12.80
CA GLU A 88 33.76 -1.76 -11.83
C GLU A 88 32.79 -0.61 -12.10
N LYS A 89 32.53 -0.28 -13.36
CA LYS A 89 31.60 0.79 -13.73
C LYS A 89 30.15 0.46 -13.31
N LYS A 90 29.73 -0.79 -13.48
CA LYS A 90 28.35 -1.22 -13.18
C LYS A 90 28.17 -1.70 -11.74
N GLN A 91 29.27 -2.03 -11.06
CA GLN A 91 29.31 -2.67 -9.75
C GLN A 91 28.52 -3.99 -9.73
N LEU A 92 28.72 -4.82 -10.76
CA LEU A 92 28.03 -6.09 -10.95
C LEU A 92 29.00 -7.16 -11.48
N TYR A 93 28.66 -8.40 -11.18
CA TYR A 93 29.24 -9.60 -11.77
C TYR A 93 28.38 -10.07 -12.95
N TRP A 94 28.99 -10.69 -13.94
CA TRP A 94 28.33 -11.40 -15.03
C TRP A 94 28.86 -12.83 -15.05
N LYS A 95 27.98 -13.82 -15.15
CA LYS A 95 28.36 -15.23 -15.07
C LYS A 95 28.25 -15.88 -16.44
N GLU A 96 29.33 -16.50 -16.91
CA GLU A 96 29.43 -17.06 -18.26
C GLU A 96 28.49 -18.24 -18.49
N SER A 97 28.20 -19.02 -17.45
CA SER A 97 27.40 -20.25 -17.56
C SER A 97 25.93 -20.01 -17.90
N ASP A 98 25.34 -18.92 -17.41
CA ASP A 98 23.91 -18.60 -17.55
C ASP A 98 23.67 -17.24 -18.23
N GLY A 99 24.71 -16.41 -18.37
CA GLY A 99 24.62 -15.10 -19.01
C GLY A 99 23.96 -14.03 -18.15
N LEU A 100 23.70 -14.30 -16.86
CA LEU A 100 22.97 -13.41 -15.98
C LEU A 100 23.92 -12.48 -15.20
N PHE A 101 23.33 -11.42 -14.64
CA PHE A 101 24.04 -10.47 -13.78
C PHE A 101 23.84 -10.83 -12.31
N TYR A 102 24.90 -10.70 -11.53
CA TYR A 102 24.92 -11.00 -10.10
C TYR A 102 25.51 -9.82 -9.33
N LEU A 103 25.13 -9.69 -8.08
CA LEU A 103 25.80 -8.86 -7.09
C LEU A 103 26.31 -9.72 -5.95
N PHE A 104 27.37 -9.27 -5.26
CA PHE A 104 27.79 -9.91 -4.03
C PHE A 104 26.96 -9.37 -2.87
N ASP A 105 26.15 -10.22 -2.24
CA ASP A 105 25.41 -9.85 -1.04
C ASP A 105 26.29 -10.05 0.19
N ALA A 106 26.76 -8.95 0.76
CA ALA A 106 27.62 -8.97 1.94
C ALA A 106 26.92 -9.55 3.18
N ILE A 107 25.58 -9.55 3.25
CA ILE A 107 24.85 -10.14 4.38
C ILE A 107 24.86 -11.66 4.26
N ALA A 108 24.50 -12.18 3.08
CA ALA A 108 24.45 -13.62 2.82
C ALA A 108 25.80 -14.23 2.43
N GLN A 109 26.84 -13.42 2.28
CA GLN A 109 28.19 -13.81 1.83
C GLN A 109 28.17 -14.65 0.55
N LYS A 110 27.30 -14.29 -0.41
CA LYS A 110 27.14 -15.04 -1.67
C LYS A 110 26.79 -14.13 -2.85
N HIS A 111 27.05 -14.62 -4.06
CA HIS A 111 26.54 -14.01 -5.27
C HIS A 111 25.02 -14.24 -5.38
N VAL A 112 24.26 -13.17 -5.58
CA VAL A 112 22.81 -13.19 -5.75
C VAL A 112 22.48 -12.58 -7.10
N GLU A 113 21.56 -13.20 -7.82
CA GLU A 113 21.10 -12.70 -9.11
C GLU A 113 20.54 -11.28 -8.96
N MET A 114 20.89 -10.42 -9.91
CA MET A 114 20.33 -9.07 -10.00
C MET A 114 18.86 -9.20 -10.39
N HIS A 115 17.99 -8.56 -9.61
CA HIS A 115 16.56 -8.58 -9.86
C HIS A 115 16.20 -7.58 -10.96
N GLU A 116 15.41 -8.04 -11.92
CA GLU A 116 14.78 -7.18 -12.93
C GLU A 116 13.38 -6.80 -12.45
N ALA A 117 13.08 -5.50 -12.42
CA ALA A 117 11.82 -5.02 -11.89
C ALA A 117 10.62 -5.62 -12.65
N THR A 118 9.69 -6.19 -11.88
CA THR A 118 8.41 -6.65 -12.41
C THR A 118 7.38 -5.52 -12.33
N THR A 119 6.67 -5.26 -13.42
CA THR A 119 5.53 -4.32 -13.41
C THR A 119 4.24 -5.11 -13.17
N HIS A 120 3.62 -4.88 -12.02
CA HIS A 120 2.35 -5.46 -11.66
C HIS A 120 1.19 -4.67 -12.28
N ASP A 121 0.13 -5.36 -12.66
CA ASP A 121 -1.12 -4.77 -13.17
C ASP A 121 -1.98 -4.18 -12.02
N LEU A 122 -1.34 -3.34 -11.20
CA LEU A 122 -1.93 -2.65 -10.06
C LEU A 122 -1.70 -1.15 -10.21
N ALA A 123 -2.78 -0.37 -10.25
CA ALA A 123 -2.73 1.07 -10.16
C ALA A 123 -3.19 1.52 -8.77
N VAL A 124 -2.57 2.58 -8.24
CA VAL A 124 -2.89 3.08 -6.89
C VAL A 124 -3.17 4.58 -6.95
N ALA A 125 -4.34 4.97 -6.45
CA ALA A 125 -4.72 6.36 -6.25
C ALA A 125 -4.67 6.68 -4.75
N VAL A 126 -3.96 7.74 -4.36
CA VAL A 126 -3.79 8.12 -2.95
C VAL A 126 -4.11 9.59 -2.71
N GLY A 127 -4.73 9.87 -1.58
CA GLY A 127 -5.10 11.21 -1.10
C GLY A 127 -4.93 11.28 0.41
N GLY A 128 -4.29 12.36 0.87
CA GLY A 128 -4.12 12.64 2.29
C GLY A 128 -4.74 13.98 2.65
N VAL A 129 -5.40 14.04 3.81
CA VAL A 129 -6.02 15.26 4.33
C VAL A 129 -5.63 15.41 5.80
N CYS A 130 -5.18 16.61 6.16
CA CYS A 130 -4.99 17.04 7.55
C CYS A 130 -5.98 18.17 7.85
N HIS A 131 -6.66 18.11 8.99
CA HIS A 131 -7.47 19.22 9.46
C HIS A 131 -6.58 20.46 9.70
N GLU A 132 -7.09 21.67 9.46
CA GLU A 132 -6.26 22.88 9.56
C GLU A 132 -5.77 23.20 10.98
N ARG A 133 -6.47 22.66 12.00
CA ARG A 133 -6.04 22.74 13.40
C ARG A 133 -5.12 21.59 13.82
N ALA A 134 -4.90 20.59 12.97
CA ALA A 134 -3.98 19.48 13.25
C ALA A 134 -2.52 19.91 12.98
N SER A 135 -2.06 20.94 13.70
CA SER A 135 -0.78 21.61 13.42
C SER A 135 0.44 20.70 13.62
N GLN A 136 0.31 19.68 14.46
CA GLN A 136 1.35 18.70 14.80
C GLN A 136 1.40 17.51 13.83
N VAL A 137 0.45 17.40 12.90
CA VAL A 137 0.33 16.23 12.01
C VAL A 137 0.92 16.51 10.64
N ARG A 138 1.62 15.52 10.08
CA ARG A 138 2.16 15.57 8.71
C ARG A 138 1.79 14.30 7.97
N ASN A 139 1.44 14.45 6.69
CA ASN A 139 1.37 13.32 5.77
C ASN A 139 2.36 13.49 4.63
N VAL A 140 2.81 12.37 4.08
CA VAL A 140 3.72 12.32 2.94
C VAL A 140 3.16 11.34 1.92
N VAL A 141 3.09 11.76 0.66
CA VAL A 141 2.62 10.93 -0.46
C VAL A 141 3.61 11.05 -1.61
N VAL A 142 4.47 10.04 -1.76
CA VAL A 142 5.40 9.90 -2.89
C VAL A 142 4.82 8.83 -3.82
N LYS A 143 4.12 9.27 -4.88
CA LYS A 143 3.42 8.38 -5.82
C LYS A 143 4.37 7.55 -6.71
N ASP A 144 5.56 8.07 -6.94
CA ASP A 144 6.60 7.46 -7.76
C ASP A 144 7.92 7.58 -7.01
N LEU A 145 8.23 6.56 -6.21
CA LEU A 145 9.43 6.51 -5.39
C LEU A 145 10.67 6.29 -6.26
N ALA A 146 10.54 5.65 -7.42
CA ALA A 146 11.62 5.51 -8.39
C ALA A 146 12.06 6.87 -8.95
N LYS A 147 11.12 7.74 -9.30
CA LYS A 147 11.42 9.13 -9.71
C LYS A 147 12.08 9.94 -8.59
N ALA A 148 11.66 9.74 -7.34
CA ALA A 148 12.31 10.38 -6.19
C ALA A 148 13.76 9.91 -6.02
N ALA A 149 14.03 8.61 -6.17
CA ALA A 149 15.38 8.05 -6.14
C ALA A 149 16.26 8.56 -7.30
N GLN A 150 15.70 8.69 -8.50
CA GLN A 150 16.40 9.27 -9.66
C GLN A 150 16.84 10.71 -9.38
N ALA A 151 16.00 11.53 -8.73
CA ALA A 151 16.38 12.88 -8.31
C ALA A 151 17.55 12.89 -7.31
N MET A 152 17.69 11.83 -6.51
CA MET A 152 18.82 11.58 -5.61
C MET A 152 20.00 10.86 -6.25
N ARG A 153 19.92 10.54 -7.57
CA ARG A 153 20.93 9.75 -8.31
C ARG A 153 21.15 8.35 -7.72
N LEU A 154 20.10 7.77 -7.14
CA LEU A 154 20.12 6.43 -6.57
C LEU A 154 19.54 5.43 -7.58
N PRO A 155 20.26 4.35 -7.93
CA PRO A 155 19.77 3.33 -8.85
C PRO A 155 18.76 2.42 -8.15
N VAL A 156 17.51 2.48 -8.57
CA VAL A 156 16.41 1.66 -8.02
C VAL A 156 15.56 0.99 -9.10
N ASP A 157 16.09 0.89 -10.31
CA ASP A 157 15.38 0.34 -11.48
C ASP A 157 15.09 -1.16 -11.36
N HIS A 158 15.68 -1.82 -10.36
CA HIS A 158 15.40 -3.21 -9.98
C HIS A 158 14.15 -3.36 -9.10
N LEU A 159 13.57 -2.27 -8.56
CA LEU A 159 12.40 -2.36 -7.68
C LEU A 159 11.11 -2.58 -8.48
N ASP A 160 10.29 -3.53 -8.04
CA ASP A 160 9.00 -3.82 -8.66
C ASP A 160 8.06 -2.60 -8.68
N LEU A 161 7.26 -2.48 -9.75
CA LEU A 161 6.33 -1.39 -9.97
C LEU A 161 4.88 -1.85 -9.78
N PRO A 162 3.98 -1.05 -9.18
CA PRO A 162 4.20 0.32 -8.70
C PRO A 162 5.14 0.39 -7.48
N CYS A 163 5.95 1.46 -7.44
CA CYS A 163 6.90 1.73 -6.36
C CYS A 163 6.56 3.10 -5.75
N ALA A 164 6.04 3.11 -4.52
CA ALA A 164 5.52 4.32 -3.89
C ALA A 164 5.72 4.31 -2.36
N LEU A 165 5.70 5.49 -1.75
CA LEU A 165 5.85 5.67 -0.30
C LEU A 165 4.77 6.60 0.25
N TYR A 166 4.11 6.16 1.31
CA TYR A 166 3.06 6.91 1.99
C TYR A 166 3.37 6.97 3.48
N ALA A 167 3.13 8.09 4.13
CA ALA A 167 3.32 8.19 5.56
C ALA A 167 2.31 9.13 6.23
N LEU A 168 1.99 8.82 7.47
CA LEU A 168 1.26 9.69 8.40
C LEU A 168 2.04 9.76 9.71
N TYR A 169 2.39 10.98 10.09
CA TYR A 169 3.16 11.34 11.27
C TYR A 169 2.26 12.17 12.18
N ASP A 170 1.92 11.63 13.34
CA ASP A 170 1.05 12.25 14.33
C ASP A 170 1.90 12.72 15.51
N GLY A 171 2.27 14.00 15.47
CA GLY A 171 3.13 14.63 16.47
C GLY A 171 2.39 14.93 17.76
N HIS A 172 3.10 14.81 18.88
CA HIS A 172 2.60 15.14 20.20
C HIS A 172 3.64 15.90 21.02
N ARG A 173 3.15 16.55 22.10
CA ARG A 173 3.95 17.38 23.02
C ARG A 173 4.60 18.62 22.36
N GLY A 174 4.24 18.92 21.11
CA GLY A 174 4.53 20.20 20.47
C GLY A 174 3.58 21.30 20.95
N SER A 175 3.87 22.55 20.57
CA SER A 175 3.08 23.73 20.97
C SER A 175 2.53 24.54 19.78
N LYS A 176 3.34 24.70 18.73
CA LYS A 176 2.96 25.38 17.48
C LYS A 176 3.55 24.60 16.31
N GLY A 177 2.92 23.48 16.01
CA GLY A 177 3.50 22.44 15.18
C GLY A 177 4.32 21.43 15.98
N ASN A 178 5.02 20.56 15.27
CA ASN A 178 5.81 19.50 15.90
C ASN A 178 7.10 19.26 15.11
N VAL A 179 8.22 19.55 15.75
CA VAL A 179 9.58 19.48 15.19
C VAL A 179 9.92 18.03 14.82
N CYS A 180 9.50 17.05 15.63
CA CYS A 180 9.74 15.64 15.35
C CYS A 180 8.98 15.16 14.10
N ALA A 181 7.67 15.42 14.01
CA ALA A 181 6.86 15.06 12.85
C ALA A 181 7.34 15.76 11.56
N ASP A 182 7.71 17.05 11.66
CA ASP A 182 8.30 17.81 10.56
C ASP A 182 9.63 17.21 10.09
N PHE A 183 10.47 16.78 11.03
CA PHE A 183 11.73 16.13 10.73
C PHE A 183 11.53 14.78 10.04
N CYS A 184 10.62 13.96 10.56
CA CYS A 184 10.30 12.65 10.00
C CYS A 184 9.79 12.76 8.56
N ALA A 185 8.83 13.66 8.31
CA ALA A 185 8.28 13.90 6.98
C ALA A 185 9.33 14.34 5.96
N LYS A 186 10.34 15.13 6.39
CA LYS A 186 11.40 15.64 5.52
C LYS A 186 12.51 14.63 5.25
N HIS A 187 12.78 13.70 6.16
CA HIS A 187 14.03 12.93 6.14
C HIS A 187 13.86 11.42 5.98
N PHE A 188 12.68 10.84 6.24
CA PHE A 188 12.51 9.39 6.21
C PHE A 188 12.89 8.75 4.85
N HIS A 189 12.44 9.32 3.74
CA HIS A 189 12.78 8.81 2.39
C HIS A 189 14.30 8.80 2.13
N GLY A 190 15.04 9.75 2.73
CA GLY A 190 16.50 9.83 2.65
C GLY A 190 17.22 8.75 3.46
N LYS A 191 16.54 8.08 4.40
CA LYS A 191 17.06 6.92 5.14
C LYS A 191 16.77 5.60 4.42
N LEU A 192 15.61 5.49 3.78
CA LEU A 192 15.15 4.27 3.13
C LEU A 192 15.74 4.08 1.73
N LEU A 193 15.71 5.12 0.88
CA LEU A 193 16.12 5.01 -0.52
C LEU A 193 17.57 4.53 -0.71
N PRO A 194 18.58 5.00 0.06
CA PRO A 194 19.94 4.47 -0.04
C PRO A 194 20.02 2.97 0.26
N LYS A 195 19.24 2.47 1.23
CA LYS A 195 19.19 1.04 1.57
C LYS A 195 18.60 0.23 0.41
N LEU A 196 17.50 0.72 -0.17
CA LEU A 196 16.87 0.09 -1.33
C LEU A 196 17.80 0.06 -2.56
N ALA A 197 18.58 1.12 -2.77
CA ALA A 197 19.52 1.23 -3.89
C ALA A 197 20.80 0.39 -3.70
N ALA A 198 21.22 0.16 -2.46
CA ALA A 198 22.44 -0.59 -2.13
C ALA A 198 22.32 -2.09 -2.45
N PHE A 199 21.11 -2.65 -2.45
CA PHE A 199 20.86 -4.05 -2.78
C PHE A 199 19.94 -4.18 -3.99
N ARG A 200 20.50 -4.69 -5.10
CA ARG A 200 19.81 -4.83 -6.40
C ARG A 200 19.32 -6.26 -6.70
N GLY A 201 19.30 -7.13 -5.70
CA GLY A 201 18.70 -8.46 -5.80
C GLY A 201 17.23 -8.44 -5.43
N TYR A 202 16.61 -9.61 -5.37
CA TYR A 202 15.20 -9.71 -4.98
C TYR A 202 15.03 -9.39 -3.49
N TRP A 203 14.20 -8.39 -3.20
CA TRP A 203 13.89 -7.97 -1.85
C TRP A 203 12.89 -8.93 -1.20
N VAL A 204 13.41 -9.92 -0.46
CA VAL A 204 12.57 -10.78 0.41
C VAL A 204 12.01 -10.00 1.59
N ASP A 205 10.87 -10.45 2.12
CA ASP A 205 10.09 -9.73 3.14
C ASP A 205 10.91 -9.42 4.39
N GLU A 206 11.70 -10.37 4.90
CA GLU A 206 12.53 -10.12 6.08
C GLU A 206 13.59 -9.03 5.84
N ARG A 207 14.17 -8.95 4.64
CA ARG A 207 15.11 -7.89 4.30
C ARG A 207 14.41 -6.53 4.21
N LEU A 208 13.18 -6.48 3.68
CA LEU A 208 12.35 -5.28 3.65
C LEU A 208 12.00 -4.82 5.07
N LYS A 209 11.57 -5.74 5.95
CA LYS A 209 11.28 -5.45 7.35
C LYS A 209 12.50 -4.86 8.06
N THR A 210 13.67 -5.47 7.89
CA THR A 210 14.93 -4.95 8.45
C THR A 210 15.25 -3.55 7.93
N ALA A 211 15.19 -3.33 6.61
CA ALA A 211 15.46 -2.01 6.04
C ALA A 211 14.50 -0.92 6.55
N MET A 212 13.23 -1.26 6.77
CA MET A 212 12.25 -0.34 7.38
C MET A 212 12.62 -0.04 8.84
N ARG A 213 12.90 -1.05 9.67
CA ARG A 213 13.30 -0.86 11.08
C ARG A 213 14.55 0.01 11.21
N GLU A 214 15.60 -0.34 10.48
CA GLU A 214 16.85 0.43 10.46
C GLU A 214 16.63 1.88 9.99
N SER A 215 15.72 2.12 9.05
CA SER A 215 15.40 3.47 8.59
C SER A 215 14.73 4.32 9.68
N PHE A 216 13.88 3.73 10.52
CA PHE A 216 13.28 4.41 11.66
C PHE A 216 14.32 4.70 12.75
N GLU A 217 15.15 3.73 13.09
CA GLU A 217 16.20 3.86 14.11
C GLU A 217 17.25 4.90 13.70
N GLU A 218 17.70 4.87 12.44
CA GLU A 218 18.64 5.87 11.92
C GLU A 218 18.02 7.27 11.83
N LEU A 219 16.71 7.36 11.54
CA LEU A 219 16.00 8.64 11.55
C LEU A 219 15.92 9.21 12.98
N ASP A 220 15.59 8.38 13.97
CA ASP A 220 15.48 8.78 15.37
C ASP A 220 16.84 9.19 15.95
N ALA A 221 17.89 8.42 15.66
CA ALA A 221 19.26 8.77 16.06
C ALA A 221 19.70 10.11 15.46
N GLN A 222 19.40 10.35 14.17
CA GLN A 222 19.69 11.63 13.52
C GLN A 222 18.85 12.78 14.11
N PHE A 223 17.61 12.52 14.51
CA PHE A 223 16.79 13.51 15.20
C PHE A 223 17.39 13.88 16.56
N ALA A 224 17.82 12.88 17.35
CA ALA A 224 18.44 13.05 18.65
C ALA A 224 19.74 13.87 18.58
N GLU A 225 20.57 13.61 17.58
CA GLU A 225 21.81 14.37 17.32
C GLU A 225 21.51 15.86 17.02
N ARG A 226 20.48 16.13 16.22
CA ARG A 226 20.15 17.49 15.76
C ARG A 226 19.31 18.30 16.74
N HIS A 227 18.55 17.63 17.61
CA HIS A 227 17.63 18.25 18.55
C HIS A 227 17.83 17.70 19.97
N PRO A 228 19.04 17.81 20.54
CA PRO A 228 19.34 17.25 21.85
C PRO A 228 18.40 17.83 22.92
N GLY A 229 17.84 16.95 23.74
CA GLY A 229 16.90 17.33 24.82
C GLY A 229 15.49 17.71 24.35
N CYS A 230 15.16 17.55 23.07
CA CYS A 230 13.81 17.77 22.58
C CYS A 230 12.83 16.75 23.20
N ALA A 231 11.76 17.27 23.81
CA ALA A 231 10.70 16.49 24.44
C ALA A 231 9.51 16.21 23.50
N GLU A 232 9.56 16.70 22.26
CA GLU A 232 8.52 16.45 21.26
C GLU A 232 8.72 15.05 20.68
N GLY A 233 7.61 14.37 20.42
CA GLY A 233 7.59 13.04 19.83
C GLY A 233 6.55 12.89 18.75
N CYS A 234 6.55 11.73 18.11
CA CYS A 234 5.69 11.45 16.97
C CYS A 234 5.34 9.96 16.89
N SER A 235 4.03 9.65 16.82
CA SER A 235 3.53 8.38 16.29
C SER A 235 3.67 8.37 14.76
N ALA A 236 3.91 7.22 14.15
CA ALA A 236 4.16 7.15 12.71
C ALA A 236 3.66 5.86 12.10
N ALA A 237 3.04 5.97 10.92
CA ALA A 237 2.78 4.86 10.00
C ALA A 237 3.41 5.17 8.65
N VAL A 238 4.22 4.26 8.12
CA VAL A 238 4.84 4.38 6.81
C VAL A 238 4.54 3.12 5.98
N GLY A 239 3.90 3.31 4.83
CA GLY A 239 3.62 2.29 3.84
C GLY A 239 4.55 2.41 2.64
N LEU A 240 5.35 1.38 2.38
CA LEU A 240 6.14 1.20 1.17
C LEU A 240 5.41 0.20 0.26
N LEU A 241 4.98 0.67 -0.91
CA LEU A 241 4.40 -0.17 -1.95
C LEU A 241 5.51 -0.57 -2.93
N LEU A 242 5.71 -1.87 -3.12
CA LEU A 242 6.64 -2.45 -4.10
C LEU A 242 5.92 -3.55 -4.88
N GLY A 243 5.53 -3.23 -6.11
CA GLY A 243 4.75 -4.15 -6.94
C GLY A 243 3.43 -4.50 -6.28
N GLY A 244 3.22 -5.80 -6.05
CA GLY A 244 2.06 -6.34 -5.36
C GLY A 244 2.19 -6.42 -3.82
N ARG A 245 3.22 -5.82 -3.20
CA ARG A 245 3.44 -5.90 -1.75
C ARG A 245 3.32 -4.53 -1.08
N LEU A 246 2.54 -4.46 -0.01
CA LEU A 246 2.47 -3.30 0.88
C LEU A 246 3.21 -3.61 2.19
N VAL A 247 4.34 -2.96 2.40
CA VAL A 247 5.12 -3.04 3.65
C VAL A 247 4.72 -1.88 4.56
N VAL A 248 4.11 -2.17 5.70
CA VAL A 248 3.68 -1.16 6.68
C VAL A 248 4.56 -1.23 7.91
N ALA A 249 5.32 -0.17 8.17
CA ALA A 249 6.05 0.03 9.43
C ALA A 249 5.30 1.04 10.30
N SER A 250 5.01 0.67 11.55
CA SER A 250 4.25 1.51 12.47
C SER A 250 4.86 1.53 13.88
N LEU A 251 4.82 2.71 14.50
CA LEU A 251 5.07 2.92 15.93
C LEU A 251 4.13 3.99 16.48
N GLY A 252 3.89 3.95 17.80
CA GLY A 252 2.81 4.72 18.40
C GLY A 252 1.44 4.16 17.99
N ASP A 253 0.47 5.03 17.73
CA ASP A 253 -0.94 4.67 17.69
C ASP A 253 -1.72 5.14 16.44
N VAL A 254 -1.02 5.42 15.34
CA VAL A 254 -1.66 5.60 14.03
C VAL A 254 -2.33 4.30 13.60
N ALA A 255 -3.64 4.34 13.37
CA ALA A 255 -4.40 3.19 12.92
C ALA A 255 -4.05 2.88 11.45
N CYS A 256 -3.60 1.66 11.19
CA CYS A 256 -3.25 1.16 9.86
C CYS A 256 -4.26 0.08 9.47
N CYS A 257 -5.04 0.32 8.41
CA CYS A 257 -6.13 -0.55 8.01
C CYS A 257 -6.01 -0.93 6.53
N ALA A 258 -6.23 -2.21 6.20
CA ALA A 258 -6.59 -2.64 4.86
C ALA A 258 -8.12 -2.80 4.79
N VAL A 259 -8.72 -2.43 3.66
CA VAL A 259 -10.16 -2.54 3.42
C VAL A 259 -10.38 -3.54 2.30
N LEU A 260 -11.18 -4.56 2.59
CA LEU A 260 -11.57 -5.59 1.65
C LEU A 260 -12.85 -5.18 0.92
N ARG A 261 -13.05 -5.71 -0.29
CA ARG A 261 -14.23 -5.42 -1.13
C ARG A 261 -15.55 -5.91 -0.52
N ASN A 262 -15.50 -6.90 0.35
CA ASN A 262 -16.67 -7.37 1.13
C ASN A 262 -17.10 -6.34 2.20
N GLY A 263 -16.32 -5.28 2.42
CA GLY A 263 -16.58 -4.24 3.42
C GLY A 263 -15.91 -4.47 4.77
N GLU A 264 -15.17 -5.55 4.91
CA GLU A 264 -14.35 -5.87 6.08
C GLU A 264 -13.10 -4.99 6.13
N THR A 265 -12.66 -4.68 7.34
CA THR A 265 -11.47 -3.86 7.59
C THR A 265 -10.50 -4.64 8.47
N VAL A 266 -9.28 -4.86 7.99
CA VAL A 266 -8.23 -5.62 8.68
C VAL A 266 -7.17 -4.67 9.22
N ARG A 267 -6.75 -4.85 10.49
CA ARG A 267 -5.68 -4.06 11.10
C ARG A 267 -4.31 -4.56 10.63
N LEU A 268 -3.51 -3.69 10.04
CA LEU A 268 -2.17 -4.01 9.53
C LEU A 268 -1.06 -3.90 10.60
N ALA A 269 -1.33 -3.16 11.67
CA ALA A 269 -0.41 -2.99 12.78
C ALA A 269 -1.17 -2.71 14.08
N ARG A 270 -0.68 -3.32 15.17
CA ARG A 270 -1.15 -3.07 16.54
C ARG A 270 -0.74 -1.67 16.99
N ALA A 271 -1.58 -1.04 17.80
CA ALA A 271 -1.20 0.22 18.46
C ALA A 271 -0.17 -0.04 19.56
N HIS A 272 0.90 0.76 19.58
CA HIS A 272 1.91 0.82 20.62
C HIS A 272 1.54 1.86 21.68
N ALA A 273 0.33 1.73 22.22
CA ALA A 273 -0.15 2.55 23.30
C ALA A 273 -0.35 1.71 24.56
N VAL A 274 -0.21 2.35 25.72
CA VAL A 274 -0.62 1.77 27.00
C VAL A 274 -2.14 1.63 26.96
N PRO A 275 -2.69 0.42 27.21
CA PRO A 275 -4.14 0.22 27.30
C PRO A 275 -4.74 1.14 28.36
N ASP A 276 -5.89 1.72 28.06
CA ASP A 276 -6.64 2.50 29.03
C ASP A 276 -7.32 1.52 30.00
N PRO A 277 -7.05 1.57 31.32
CA PRO A 277 -7.65 0.65 32.28
C PRO A 277 -9.17 0.75 32.37
N ASP A 278 -9.76 1.87 31.92
CA ASP A 278 -11.20 2.09 31.90
C ASP A 278 -11.84 1.82 30.52
N ALA A 279 -11.05 1.46 29.50
CA ALA A 279 -11.60 0.99 28.23
C ALA A 279 -12.09 -0.44 28.41
N GLU A 280 -13.40 -0.66 28.32
CA GLU A 280 -14.01 -1.98 28.20
C GLU A 280 -13.24 -2.78 27.15
N ASP A 281 -12.65 -3.92 27.56
CA ASP A 281 -11.69 -4.74 26.81
C ASP A 281 -11.91 -4.73 25.28
N GLU A 282 -11.22 -3.84 24.55
CA GLU A 282 -11.27 -3.76 23.09
C GLU A 282 -10.37 -4.82 22.43
N SER A 283 -10.39 -6.05 22.95
CA SER A 283 -9.59 -7.18 22.47
C SER A 283 -10.15 -7.88 21.22
N GLU A 284 -11.00 -7.19 20.44
CA GLU A 284 -11.63 -7.74 19.23
C GLU A 284 -10.86 -7.49 17.92
N ASP A 285 -9.72 -6.79 17.94
CA ASP A 285 -8.88 -6.65 16.74
C ASP A 285 -7.82 -7.77 16.70
N GLU A 286 -8.20 -8.86 16.03
CA GLU A 286 -7.45 -10.02 15.49
C GLU A 286 -5.92 -10.09 15.70
N GLU A 287 -5.45 -11.30 16.07
CA GLU A 287 -4.03 -11.64 16.21
C GLU A 287 -3.22 -11.22 14.96
N PRO A 288 -2.16 -10.40 15.10
CA PRO A 288 -1.19 -10.27 14.04
C PRO A 288 -0.49 -11.62 13.86
N GLN A 289 -0.55 -12.20 12.66
CA GLN A 289 0.30 -13.35 12.33
C GLN A 289 1.78 -12.94 12.42
N GLY A 290 2.40 -13.23 13.56
CA GLY A 290 3.82 -12.96 13.81
C GLY A 290 4.05 -12.52 15.25
N GLY A 291 4.44 -13.48 16.09
CA GLY A 291 4.59 -13.29 17.53
C GLY A 291 5.70 -12.32 17.94
N ALA A 292 5.43 -11.59 19.03
CA ALA A 292 6.42 -11.17 20.00
C ALA A 292 5.75 -11.04 21.37
N GLU A 293 6.29 -11.78 22.34
CA GLU A 293 5.83 -11.91 23.72
C GLU A 293 6.00 -10.60 24.53
N GLY A 294 5.18 -10.47 25.57
CA GLY A 294 4.85 -9.22 26.23
C GLY A 294 5.88 -8.62 27.19
N ALA A 295 5.58 -7.41 27.62
CA ALA A 295 6.10 -6.81 28.85
C ALA A 295 5.11 -5.75 29.34
N ALA A 296 4.26 -6.13 30.31
CA ALA A 296 3.46 -5.20 31.10
C ALA A 296 4.17 -4.98 32.44
N GLY A 297 4.61 -3.76 32.70
CA GLY A 297 5.18 -3.36 33.98
C GLY A 297 4.21 -2.46 34.73
N SER A 298 3.57 -2.99 35.78
CA SER A 298 2.90 -2.23 36.82
C SER A 298 3.91 -1.85 37.89
N THR A 299 4.05 -0.56 38.19
CA THR A 299 4.77 -0.10 39.40
C THR A 299 3.92 0.89 40.17
N SER A 300 3.30 0.39 41.25
CA SER A 300 2.81 1.20 42.35
C SER A 300 3.99 1.63 43.22
N GLY A 301 4.27 2.94 43.27
CA GLY A 301 5.24 3.53 44.18
C GLY A 301 4.75 4.88 44.67
N GLU A 302 4.43 4.96 45.96
CA GLU A 302 4.05 6.18 46.67
C GLU A 302 5.24 7.14 46.76
N GLY A 303 5.06 8.38 46.28
CA GLY A 303 6.07 9.43 46.46
C GLY A 303 6.00 10.57 45.43
N GLY A 304 5.19 11.58 45.72
CA GLY A 304 5.44 13.00 45.40
C GLY A 304 6.19 13.39 44.11
N ALA A 305 5.76 12.90 42.95
CA ALA A 305 5.92 13.56 41.66
C ALA A 305 4.75 13.08 40.80
N VAL A 306 4.01 13.99 40.15
CA VAL A 306 2.96 13.58 39.22
C VAL A 306 3.64 12.76 38.12
N ALA A 307 3.49 11.43 38.18
CA ALA A 307 4.08 10.53 37.21
C ALA A 307 3.57 10.96 35.84
N ARG A 308 4.48 11.42 34.97
CA ARG A 308 4.15 11.76 33.58
C ARG A 308 3.60 10.49 32.94
N VAL A 309 2.29 10.41 32.74
CA VAL A 309 1.64 9.29 32.07
C VAL A 309 2.09 9.30 30.62
N VAL A 310 3.03 8.42 30.27
CA VAL A 310 3.46 8.21 28.89
C VAL A 310 2.45 7.28 28.24
N ARG A 311 1.71 7.80 27.25
CA ARG A 311 0.64 7.06 26.56
C ARG A 311 1.17 5.98 25.62
N TRP A 312 2.41 6.10 25.17
CA TRP A 312 2.99 5.23 24.14
C TRP A 312 4.05 4.31 24.72
N THR A 313 4.21 3.14 24.11
CA THR A 313 5.35 2.24 24.36
C THR A 313 6.45 2.41 23.31
N ARG A 314 6.11 3.03 22.17
CA ARG A 314 7.05 3.33 21.09
C ARG A 314 6.74 4.68 20.44
N SER A 315 7.77 5.47 20.12
CA SER A 315 7.65 6.72 19.37
C SER A 315 8.98 7.12 18.70
N LEU A 316 8.91 7.99 17.69
CA LEU A 316 10.06 8.80 17.26
C LEU A 316 10.14 10.06 18.15
N GLY A 317 11.36 10.56 18.39
CA GLY A 317 11.57 11.69 19.31
C GLY A 317 11.42 11.26 20.77
N ASP A 318 10.73 12.06 21.59
CA ASP A 318 10.54 11.81 23.03
C ASP A 318 11.86 11.47 23.75
N LEU A 319 12.92 12.24 23.47
CA LEU A 319 14.28 11.90 23.88
C LEU A 319 14.41 11.83 25.41
N ASP A 320 13.60 12.60 26.13
CA ASP A 320 13.52 12.58 27.60
C ASP A 320 12.92 11.28 28.18
N LEU A 321 12.38 10.40 27.32
CA LEU A 321 11.76 9.13 27.66
C LEU A 321 12.56 7.90 27.18
N LYS A 322 13.68 8.08 26.49
CA LYS A 322 14.51 7.00 25.90
C LYS A 322 15.79 6.64 26.70
N GLY A 323 16.07 7.37 27.78
CA GLY A 323 17.32 7.23 28.54
C GLY A 323 17.52 5.86 29.20
N ALA A 324 18.77 5.39 29.25
CA ALA A 324 19.18 4.11 29.83
C ALA A 324 18.75 3.93 31.30
N ASP A 325 18.65 5.03 32.04
CA ASP A 325 18.20 5.08 33.44
C ASP A 325 16.75 4.60 33.63
N ARG A 326 15.97 4.46 32.54
CA ARG A 326 14.57 4.00 32.57
C ARG A 326 14.38 2.50 32.39
N GLY A 327 15.44 1.74 32.07
CA GLY A 327 15.37 0.28 31.92
C GLY A 327 14.24 -0.17 30.97
N ALA A 328 13.43 -1.16 31.39
CA ALA A 328 12.33 -1.73 30.60
C ALA A 328 11.17 -0.76 30.31
N ALA A 329 11.14 0.43 30.94
CA ALA A 329 10.16 1.49 30.68
C ALA A 329 10.63 2.53 29.64
N ALA A 330 11.80 2.32 29.02
CA ALA A 330 12.30 3.20 27.97
C ALA A 330 11.47 3.05 26.69
N LEU A 331 11.13 4.20 26.10
CA LEU A 331 10.37 4.24 24.86
C LEU A 331 11.23 3.75 23.69
N SER A 332 10.69 2.86 22.84
CA SER A 332 11.45 2.35 21.68
C SER A 332 11.15 3.15 20.40
N ALA A 333 12.17 3.35 19.55
CA ALA A 333 12.04 3.88 18.20
C ALA A 333 11.90 2.78 17.13
N THR A 334 11.94 1.51 17.52
CA THR A 334 11.86 0.37 16.59
C THR A 334 10.39 0.12 16.21
N PRO A 335 10.01 0.21 14.94
CA PRO A 335 8.64 -0.03 14.51
C PRO A 335 8.31 -1.53 14.45
N ASP A 336 7.03 -1.87 14.59
CA ASP A 336 6.52 -3.15 14.09
C ASP A 336 6.36 -3.03 12.57
N VAL A 337 6.71 -4.09 11.84
CA VAL A 337 6.66 -4.09 10.37
C VAL A 337 5.90 -5.30 9.87
N ALA A 338 4.77 -5.04 9.22
CA ALA A 338 3.95 -6.03 8.53
C ALA A 338 4.15 -5.94 7.02
N VAL A 339 4.04 -7.07 6.33
CA VAL A 339 4.04 -7.15 4.87
C VAL A 339 2.74 -7.79 4.44
N LEU A 340 1.94 -7.06 3.67
CA LEU A 340 0.70 -7.54 3.08
C LEU A 340 0.93 -7.83 1.60
N GLN A 341 0.66 -9.06 1.18
CA GLN A 341 0.54 -9.40 -0.23
C GLN A 341 -0.82 -8.88 -0.72
N LEU A 342 -0.80 -7.93 -1.65
CA LEU A 342 -2.01 -7.35 -2.21
C LEU A 342 -2.62 -8.34 -3.19
N GLU A 343 -3.93 -8.51 -3.06
CA GLU A 343 -4.78 -9.37 -3.87
C GLU A 343 -6.02 -8.62 -4.35
N PRO A 344 -6.70 -9.03 -5.43
CA PRO A 344 -7.88 -8.35 -5.98
C PRO A 344 -9.01 -8.08 -4.99
N GLU A 345 -9.12 -8.86 -3.91
CA GLU A 345 -10.07 -8.65 -2.82
C GLU A 345 -9.81 -7.38 -2.00
N HIS A 346 -8.57 -6.86 -2.02
CA HIS A 346 -8.21 -5.62 -1.36
C HIS A 346 -8.71 -4.43 -2.19
N GLN A 347 -9.62 -3.65 -1.60
CA GLN A 347 -10.10 -2.39 -2.16
C GLN A 347 -9.08 -1.27 -1.94
N GLY A 348 -8.37 -1.29 -0.82
CA GLY A 348 -7.24 -0.41 -0.54
C GLY A 348 -6.88 -0.35 0.92
N PHE A 349 -6.22 0.72 1.34
CA PHE A 349 -5.72 0.86 2.72
C PHE A 349 -5.77 2.32 3.20
N ALA A 350 -5.79 2.49 4.51
CA ALA A 350 -5.81 3.80 5.15
C ALA A 350 -4.89 3.88 6.37
N PHE A 351 -4.25 5.03 6.53
CA PHE A 351 -3.59 5.45 7.77
C PHE A 351 -4.42 6.56 8.38
N VAL A 352 -4.81 6.40 9.64
CA VAL A 352 -5.76 7.30 10.30
C VAL A 352 -5.24 7.63 11.69
N CYS A 353 -5.18 8.92 12.01
CA CYS A 353 -4.87 9.39 13.37
C CYS A 353 -5.80 8.74 14.41
N ARG A 354 -5.30 8.46 15.61
CA ARG A 354 -6.07 7.70 16.62
C ARG A 354 -7.35 8.41 17.05
N GLU A 355 -7.26 9.69 17.40
CA GLU A 355 -8.42 10.47 17.88
C GLU A 355 -9.54 10.48 16.83
N LEU A 356 -9.14 10.63 15.55
CA LEU A 356 -10.04 10.46 14.43
C LEU A 356 -10.62 9.03 14.42
N PHE A 357 -9.79 7.99 14.39
CA PHE A 357 -10.23 6.61 14.28
C PHE A 357 -11.19 6.18 15.41
N GLN A 358 -10.92 6.60 16.64
CA GLN A 358 -11.76 6.32 17.81
C GLN A 358 -13.08 7.09 17.79
N SER A 359 -13.11 8.31 17.26
CA SER A 359 -14.32 9.16 17.27
C SER A 359 -15.37 8.78 16.21
N ILE A 360 -14.98 8.11 15.12
CA ILE A 360 -15.88 7.89 13.98
C ILE A 360 -16.45 6.47 13.86
N GLY A 361 -16.14 5.57 14.79
CA GLY A 361 -16.56 4.16 14.69
C GLY A 361 -15.55 3.24 13.99
N LYS A 362 -14.24 3.56 14.10
CA LYS A 362 -13.11 2.69 13.76
C LYS A 362 -13.18 2.11 12.33
N GLY A 363 -12.93 0.80 12.18
CA GLY A 363 -12.85 0.11 10.89
C GLY A 363 -14.13 0.18 10.06
N THR A 364 -15.31 0.18 10.71
CA THR A 364 -16.62 0.30 10.04
C THR A 364 -16.79 1.65 9.35
N ALA A 365 -16.28 2.71 9.96
CA ALA A 365 -16.29 4.04 9.36
C ALA A 365 -15.39 4.12 8.13
N VAL A 366 -14.19 3.54 8.24
CA VAL A 366 -13.22 3.46 7.13
C VAL A 366 -13.84 2.72 5.96
N SER A 367 -14.39 1.52 6.15
CA SER A 367 -15.00 0.76 5.05
C SER A 367 -16.22 1.46 4.42
N THR A 368 -17.03 2.12 5.24
CA THR A 368 -18.18 2.92 4.76
C THR A 368 -17.72 4.06 3.85
N VAL A 369 -16.67 4.79 4.24
CA VAL A 369 -16.12 5.87 3.43
C VAL A 369 -15.50 5.35 2.13
N PHE A 370 -14.79 4.23 2.16
CA PHE A 370 -14.27 3.58 0.95
C PHE A 370 -15.38 3.30 -0.06
N ARG A 371 -16.51 2.75 0.42
CA ARG A 371 -17.69 2.46 -0.42
C ARG A 371 -18.32 3.72 -1.00
N ARG A 372 -18.49 4.78 -0.19
CA ARG A 372 -19.10 6.04 -0.63
C ARG A 372 -18.19 6.89 -1.53
N SER A 373 -16.88 6.67 -1.47
CA SER A 373 -15.90 7.50 -2.16
C SER A 373 -15.82 7.33 -3.68
N ALA A 374 -16.46 6.31 -4.23
CA ALA A 374 -16.43 6.00 -5.68
C ALA A 374 -14.98 5.99 -6.26
N GLY A 375 -14.02 5.50 -5.48
CA GLY A 375 -12.61 5.42 -5.88
C GLY A 375 -11.83 6.74 -5.79
N ARG A 376 -12.35 7.74 -5.08
CA ARG A 376 -11.72 9.05 -4.87
C ARG A 376 -11.03 9.14 -3.50
N PRO A 377 -9.73 8.89 -3.41
CA PRO A 377 -9.02 8.81 -2.13
C PRO A 377 -8.97 10.13 -1.34
N ARG A 378 -8.89 11.29 -2.00
CA ARG A 378 -8.86 12.59 -1.30
C ARG A 378 -10.24 12.97 -0.78
N MET A 379 -11.30 12.65 -1.52
CA MET A 379 -12.67 12.69 -1.02
C MET A 379 -12.83 11.78 0.21
N ALA A 380 -12.36 10.53 0.14
CA ALA A 380 -12.40 9.57 1.25
C ALA A 380 -11.65 10.09 2.49
N ALA A 381 -10.39 10.49 2.34
CA ALA A 381 -9.58 11.00 3.45
C ALA A 381 -10.24 12.23 4.12
N GLY A 382 -10.82 13.12 3.31
CA GLY A 382 -11.54 14.29 3.81
C GLY A 382 -12.86 13.96 4.50
N ALA A 383 -13.60 12.95 4.02
CA ALA A 383 -14.84 12.50 4.62
C ALA A 383 -14.62 11.89 6.02
N LEU A 384 -13.51 11.15 6.22
CA LEU A 384 -13.10 10.66 7.55
C LEU A 384 -12.86 11.83 8.52
N VAL A 385 -12.13 12.85 8.08
CA VAL A 385 -11.85 14.04 8.90
C VAL A 385 -13.16 14.80 9.18
N ASP A 386 -14.03 14.99 8.20
CA ASP A 386 -15.30 15.69 8.37
C ASP A 386 -16.24 14.99 9.35
N ALA A 387 -16.31 13.65 9.30
CA ALA A 387 -17.09 12.86 10.24
C ALA A 387 -16.60 13.05 11.69
N ALA A 388 -15.28 13.05 11.90
CA ALA A 388 -14.70 13.30 13.22
C ALA A 388 -14.99 14.73 13.72
N VAL A 389 -14.90 15.74 12.84
CA VAL A 389 -15.23 17.12 13.20
C VAL A 389 -16.70 17.27 13.59
N GLN A 390 -17.61 16.60 12.87
CA GLN A 390 -19.04 16.60 13.21
C GLN A 390 -19.30 15.96 14.57
N TRP A 391 -18.59 14.87 14.89
CA TRP A 391 -18.70 14.19 16.18
C TRP A 391 -18.13 15.02 17.34
N LEU A 392 -16.92 15.56 17.19
CA LEU A 392 -16.22 16.32 18.23
C LEU A 392 -16.84 17.70 18.48
N GLY A 393 -17.50 18.29 17.48
CA GLY A 393 -18.11 19.62 17.55
C GLY A 393 -17.08 20.75 17.55
N GLN A 394 -16.27 20.87 18.61
CA GLN A 394 -15.18 21.84 18.72
C GLN A 394 -13.82 21.15 18.63
N VAL A 395 -13.08 21.46 17.57
CA VAL A 395 -11.74 20.90 17.34
C VAL A 395 -10.68 21.71 18.09
N GLY A 396 -9.90 21.07 18.97
CA GLY A 396 -8.79 21.70 19.69
C GLY A 396 -7.65 22.20 18.78
N GLN A 397 -6.70 22.96 19.34
CA GLN A 397 -5.53 23.48 18.59
C GLN A 397 -4.44 22.43 18.30
N ASP A 398 -4.53 21.27 18.95
CA ASP A 398 -3.60 20.13 18.84
C ASP A 398 -4.32 18.86 18.40
N ALA A 399 -5.37 19.01 17.60
CA ALA A 399 -6.21 17.88 17.21
C ALA A 399 -5.45 16.86 16.35
N SER A 400 -5.58 15.58 16.69
CA SER A 400 -5.01 14.47 15.92
C SER A 400 -6.03 14.05 14.84
N LEU A 401 -6.20 14.91 13.84
CA LEU A 401 -7.21 14.76 12.79
C LEU A 401 -6.59 14.80 11.40
N ALA A 402 -6.07 13.65 10.97
CA ALA A 402 -5.65 13.43 9.59
C ALA A 402 -5.86 11.99 9.17
N SER A 403 -5.91 11.80 7.86
CA SER A 403 -5.87 10.48 7.24
C SER A 403 -5.14 10.49 5.91
N VAL A 404 -4.61 9.34 5.53
CA VAL A 404 -4.14 9.01 4.19
C VAL A 404 -4.93 7.80 3.72
N VAL A 405 -5.58 7.92 2.57
CA VAL A 405 -6.38 6.85 1.97
C VAL A 405 -5.81 6.50 0.61
N ALA A 406 -5.62 5.21 0.37
CA ALA A 406 -5.20 4.64 -0.91
C ALA A 406 -6.28 3.71 -1.45
N ILE A 407 -6.63 3.86 -2.72
CA ILE A 407 -7.54 2.99 -3.47
C ILE A 407 -6.71 2.18 -4.48
N LEU A 408 -6.95 0.87 -4.51
CA LEU A 408 -6.30 -0.07 -5.41
C LEU A 408 -7.20 -0.37 -6.60
N ASP A 409 -6.66 -0.17 -7.79
CA ASP A 409 -7.30 -0.45 -9.07
C ASP A 409 -6.54 -1.57 -9.79
N TRP A 410 -7.20 -2.73 -9.87
CA TRP A 410 -6.64 -3.97 -10.41
C TRP A 410 -6.93 -4.04 -11.91
N ARG A 411 -5.92 -3.73 -12.73
CA ARG A 411 -6.09 -3.61 -14.18
C ARG A 411 -6.07 -4.99 -14.83
N GLY A 412 -7.24 -5.59 -15.06
CA GLY A 412 -7.36 -6.89 -15.76
C GLY A 412 -8.12 -7.95 -14.99
N ALA A 413 -8.50 -7.68 -13.74
CA ALA A 413 -9.43 -8.49 -12.98
C ALA A 413 -10.88 -8.15 -13.38
N GLY A 414 -11.27 -8.49 -14.61
CA GLY A 414 -12.69 -8.71 -14.90
C GLY A 414 -13.21 -9.88 -14.05
N PRO A 415 -14.53 -10.01 -13.82
CA PRO A 415 -15.06 -11.12 -13.04
C PRO A 415 -14.56 -12.44 -13.63
N ALA A 416 -13.96 -13.27 -12.78
CA ALA A 416 -13.29 -14.51 -13.15
C ALA A 416 -14.26 -15.43 -13.90
N SER A 417 -14.15 -15.49 -15.23
CA SER A 417 -14.69 -16.58 -16.03
C SER A 417 -13.59 -17.62 -16.22
N SER A 418 -13.80 -18.79 -15.64
CA SER A 418 -13.03 -20.02 -15.81
C SER A 418 -12.75 -20.34 -17.28
N SER A 419 -11.47 -20.38 -17.68
CA SER A 419 -10.86 -21.47 -18.46
C SER A 419 -9.47 -21.06 -18.91
N ALA A 420 -8.48 -21.85 -18.50
CA ALA A 420 -7.11 -21.72 -18.96
C ALA A 420 -7.00 -22.11 -20.44
N SER A 421 -6.47 -21.21 -21.27
CA SER A 421 -5.71 -21.58 -22.46
C SER A 421 -4.63 -20.54 -22.72
N SER A 422 -3.39 -21.00 -22.83
CA SER A 422 -2.20 -20.20 -23.11
C SER A 422 -2.11 -19.91 -24.60
N ALA A 423 -2.20 -18.63 -24.96
CA ALA A 423 -1.86 -18.13 -26.29
C ALA A 423 -0.94 -16.89 -26.14
N PRO A 424 0.03 -16.70 -27.05
CA PRO A 424 1.11 -15.74 -26.86
C PRO A 424 0.59 -14.30 -26.91
N ALA A 425 1.21 -13.44 -26.10
CA ALA A 425 0.88 -12.04 -25.92
C ALA A 425 0.73 -11.29 -27.26
N ALA A 426 -0.52 -11.08 -27.69
CA ALA A 426 -0.84 -10.16 -28.76
C ALA A 426 -0.43 -8.75 -28.33
N LYS A 427 0.46 -8.13 -29.11
CA LYS A 427 0.93 -6.75 -28.94
C LYS A 427 -0.21 -5.83 -28.46
N ARG A 428 -0.11 -5.38 -27.20
CA ARG A 428 -0.96 -4.33 -26.61
C ARG A 428 -1.11 -3.19 -27.63
N ARG A 429 -2.34 -2.95 -28.09
CA ARG A 429 -2.69 -1.73 -28.83
C ARG A 429 -2.37 -0.55 -27.92
N LYS A 430 -1.38 0.26 -28.28
CA LYS A 430 -1.12 1.57 -27.69
C LYS A 430 -2.41 2.37 -27.87
N VAL A 431 -3.15 2.60 -26.79
CA VAL A 431 -4.25 3.58 -26.81
C VAL A 431 -3.55 4.93 -26.95
N ASP A 432 -3.69 5.59 -28.10
CA ASP A 432 -3.16 6.94 -28.29
C ASP A 432 -3.80 7.84 -27.23
N GLU A 433 -2.97 8.38 -26.32
CA GLU A 433 -3.44 9.34 -25.35
C GLU A 433 -3.94 10.60 -26.09
N PRO A 434 -5.11 11.13 -25.73
CA PRO A 434 -5.68 12.28 -26.42
C PRO A 434 -4.76 13.49 -26.27
N THR A 435 -4.43 14.15 -27.38
CA THR A 435 -3.61 15.37 -27.39
C THR A 435 -4.34 16.59 -26.81
N GLN A 436 -5.67 16.53 -26.79
CA GLN A 436 -6.54 17.52 -26.19
C GLN A 436 -7.80 16.87 -25.62
N VAL A 437 -8.32 17.45 -24.53
CA VAL A 437 -9.55 17.02 -23.85
C VAL A 437 -10.46 18.22 -23.64
N ARG A 438 -11.77 18.01 -23.56
CA ARG A 438 -12.73 19.06 -23.20
C ARG A 438 -13.24 18.83 -21.80
N LEU A 439 -13.14 19.86 -20.96
CA LEU A 439 -13.41 19.75 -19.53
C LEU A 439 -14.42 20.79 -19.08
N ARG A 440 -15.16 20.44 -18.04
CA ARG A 440 -15.90 21.39 -17.20
C ARG A 440 -15.32 21.34 -15.79
N HIS A 441 -15.42 22.43 -15.05
CA HIS A 441 -14.97 22.43 -13.66
C HIS A 441 -15.86 23.26 -12.72
N ILE A 442 -15.76 22.94 -11.44
CA ILE A 442 -16.24 23.77 -10.32
C ILE A 442 -15.00 24.18 -9.54
N LEU A 443 -14.75 25.49 -9.41
CA LEU A 443 -13.62 26.04 -8.68
C LEU A 443 -14.10 26.70 -7.39
N VAL A 444 -13.51 26.31 -6.26
CA VAL A 444 -13.74 26.93 -4.95
C VAL A 444 -12.39 27.40 -4.40
N LYS A 445 -12.20 28.71 -4.25
CA LYS A 445 -10.98 29.34 -3.69
C LYS A 445 -10.90 29.17 -2.17
N HIS A 446 -9.76 29.47 -1.59
CA HIS A 446 -9.56 29.62 -0.15
C HIS A 446 -8.55 30.74 0.11
N ARG A 447 -8.36 31.11 1.38
CA ARG A 447 -7.49 32.23 1.80
C ARG A 447 -6.01 32.07 1.44
N GLU A 448 -5.56 30.86 1.10
CA GLU A 448 -4.16 30.58 0.73
C GLU A 448 -3.96 30.55 -0.80
N CYS A 449 -5.00 30.77 -1.62
CA CYS A 449 -4.85 30.86 -3.07
C CYS A 449 -4.05 32.09 -3.48
N LYS A 450 -3.38 32.03 -4.64
CA LYS A 450 -2.68 33.17 -5.24
C LYS A 450 -3.60 34.38 -5.49
N SER A 451 -4.86 34.11 -5.80
CA SER A 451 -5.92 35.11 -5.90
C SER A 451 -7.08 34.72 -4.99
N THR A 452 -7.31 35.54 -3.96
CA THR A 452 -8.33 35.34 -2.91
C THR A 452 -9.62 36.13 -3.16
N VAL A 453 -9.82 36.63 -4.38
CA VAL A 453 -11.05 37.34 -4.77
C VAL A 453 -11.90 36.42 -5.65
N ASP A 454 -13.15 36.22 -5.26
CA ASP A 454 -14.18 35.69 -6.14
C ASP A 454 -14.62 36.80 -7.10
N LYS A 455 -14.14 36.72 -8.34
CA LYS A 455 -14.46 37.68 -9.40
C LYS A 455 -15.90 37.59 -9.88
N VAL A 456 -16.58 36.46 -9.67
CA VAL A 456 -17.97 36.25 -10.10
C VAL A 456 -18.91 37.05 -9.21
N ARG A 457 -18.69 36.98 -7.89
CA ARG A 457 -19.54 37.67 -6.89
C ARG A 457 -18.94 38.97 -6.35
N ASN A 458 -17.75 39.34 -6.81
CA ASN A 458 -16.96 40.47 -6.33
C ASN A 458 -16.78 40.47 -4.81
N LYS A 459 -16.36 39.33 -4.24
CA LYS A 459 -16.21 39.12 -2.80
C LYS A 459 -14.82 38.60 -2.43
N GLN A 460 -14.34 39.05 -1.27
CA GLN A 460 -13.10 38.55 -0.67
C GLN A 460 -13.34 37.17 -0.03
N VAL A 461 -12.55 36.17 -0.43
CA VAL A 461 -12.58 34.82 0.12
C VAL A 461 -11.73 34.77 1.39
N ARG A 462 -12.35 34.40 2.51
CA ARG A 462 -11.70 34.25 3.83
C ARG A 462 -11.68 32.81 4.36
N ARG A 463 -12.45 31.93 3.73
CA ARG A 463 -12.59 30.53 4.12
C ARG A 463 -11.27 29.77 3.99
N THR A 464 -11.17 28.70 4.76
CA THR A 464 -9.97 27.88 4.89
C THR A 464 -9.93 26.83 3.77
N ARG A 465 -8.76 26.23 3.53
CA ARG A 465 -8.63 25.18 2.51
C ARG A 465 -9.55 24.00 2.81
N GLY A 466 -9.63 23.58 4.08
CA GLY A 466 -10.51 22.50 4.51
C GLY A 466 -11.99 22.80 4.29
N GLU A 467 -12.43 24.05 4.53
CA GLU A 467 -13.80 24.48 4.23
C GLU A 467 -14.11 24.43 2.72
N ALA A 468 -13.16 24.86 1.88
CA ALA A 468 -13.31 24.77 0.42
C ALA A 468 -13.42 23.31 -0.05
N GLU A 469 -12.60 22.40 0.49
CA GLU A 469 -12.70 20.98 0.17
C GLU A 469 -14.02 20.38 0.62
N ARG A 470 -14.51 20.72 1.83
CA ARG A 470 -15.79 20.23 2.35
C ARG A 470 -16.97 20.62 1.46
N ILE A 471 -16.98 21.85 0.95
CA ILE A 471 -17.99 22.31 -0.01
C ILE A 471 -17.97 21.43 -1.27
N LEU A 472 -16.78 21.17 -1.83
CA LEU A 472 -16.64 20.36 -3.03
C LEU A 472 -16.91 18.87 -2.79
N ARG A 473 -16.63 18.33 -1.61
CA ARG A 473 -17.03 16.97 -1.22
C ARG A 473 -18.54 16.80 -1.23
N GLY A 474 -19.28 17.76 -0.63
CA GLY A 474 -20.75 17.75 -0.69
C GLY A 474 -21.27 17.78 -2.13
N ILE A 475 -20.67 18.60 -3.00
CA ILE A 475 -21.03 18.64 -4.43
C ILE A 475 -20.70 17.31 -5.14
N LEU A 476 -19.56 16.67 -4.83
CA LEU A 476 -19.23 15.36 -5.39
C LEU A 476 -20.27 14.32 -4.99
N GLU A 477 -20.69 14.27 -3.73
CA GLU A 477 -21.74 13.36 -3.26
C GLU A 477 -23.08 13.61 -3.98
N GLU A 478 -23.48 14.87 -4.16
CA GLU A 478 -24.68 15.25 -4.92
C GLU A 478 -24.58 14.83 -6.40
N CYS A 479 -23.38 14.89 -6.98
CA CYS A 479 -23.15 14.58 -8.39
C CYS A 479 -23.04 13.08 -8.70
N GLU A 480 -22.77 12.22 -7.71
CA GLU A 480 -22.74 10.76 -7.91
C GLU A 480 -24.14 10.14 -8.03
N GLY A 481 -25.20 10.84 -7.63
CA GLY A 481 -26.59 10.36 -7.78
C GLY A 481 -27.15 10.44 -9.21
N ASP A 482 -28.42 10.08 -9.39
CA ASP A 482 -29.14 9.97 -10.68
C ASP A 482 -29.20 11.27 -11.53
N GLY A 483 -28.75 12.40 -10.97
CA GLY A 483 -28.75 13.71 -11.61
C GLY A 483 -27.37 14.23 -12.07
N GLY A 484 -26.30 13.44 -12.01
CA GLY A 484 -24.91 13.93 -11.97
C GLY A 484 -24.53 15.12 -12.87
N ARG A 485 -24.93 15.13 -14.15
CA ARG A 485 -24.67 16.29 -15.05
C ARG A 485 -25.52 17.52 -14.73
N LYS A 486 -26.79 17.34 -14.35
CA LYS A 486 -27.70 18.43 -13.97
C LYS A 486 -27.27 19.03 -12.63
N ALA A 487 -26.99 18.17 -11.64
CA ALA A 487 -26.45 18.56 -10.34
C ALA A 487 -25.15 19.36 -10.52
N PHE A 488 -24.18 18.82 -11.30
CA PHE A 488 -22.94 19.54 -11.58
C PHE A 488 -23.18 20.92 -12.21
N THR A 489 -24.08 21.01 -13.20
CA THR A 489 -24.40 22.28 -13.88
C THR A 489 -25.01 23.30 -12.92
N GLN A 490 -25.96 22.86 -12.09
CA GLN A 490 -26.60 23.69 -11.07
C GLN A 490 -25.58 24.18 -10.04
N ARG A 491 -24.82 23.27 -9.44
CA ARG A 491 -23.82 23.59 -8.41
C ARG A 491 -22.67 24.41 -8.94
N CYS A 492 -22.29 24.22 -10.20
CA CYS A 492 -21.31 25.07 -10.87
C CYS A 492 -21.77 26.53 -10.88
N ARG A 493 -23.02 26.82 -11.26
CA ARG A 493 -23.56 28.20 -11.26
C ARG A 493 -23.67 28.78 -9.85
N GLU A 494 -24.11 27.97 -8.90
CA GLU A 494 -24.35 28.41 -7.52
C GLU A 494 -23.06 28.69 -6.76
N VAL A 495 -22.01 27.86 -6.94
CA VAL A 495 -20.85 27.82 -6.04
C VAL A 495 -19.53 28.14 -6.72
N SER A 496 -19.36 27.84 -8.01
CA SER A 496 -18.07 28.04 -8.69
C SER A 496 -17.68 29.52 -8.71
N GLU A 497 -16.39 29.78 -8.54
CA GLU A 497 -15.76 31.11 -8.49
C GLU A 497 -14.83 31.34 -9.71
N CYS A 498 -15.01 30.51 -10.74
CA CYS A 498 -14.47 30.74 -12.07
C CYS A 498 -15.52 31.40 -12.96
N GLN A 499 -15.11 32.37 -13.79
CA GLN A 499 -15.99 33.04 -14.76
C GLN A 499 -16.68 32.09 -15.75
N SER A 500 -16.13 30.88 -15.93
CA SER A 500 -16.76 29.82 -16.76
C SER A 500 -18.14 29.40 -16.24
N CYS A 501 -18.47 29.65 -14.96
CA CYS A 501 -19.78 29.32 -14.39
C CYS A 501 -20.93 30.16 -14.97
N LEU A 502 -20.62 31.33 -15.55
CA LEU A 502 -21.60 32.23 -16.17
C LEU A 502 -22.01 31.79 -17.59
N LYS A 503 -21.38 30.75 -18.15
CA LYS A 503 -21.76 30.20 -19.45
C LYS A 503 -23.18 29.60 -19.41
N ALA A 504 -23.92 29.79 -20.50
CA ALA A 504 -25.32 29.37 -20.59
C ALA A 504 -25.50 27.84 -20.70
N GLY A 505 -26.64 27.35 -20.22
CA GLY A 505 -27.01 25.93 -20.31
C GLY A 505 -25.99 24.99 -19.67
N ASP A 506 -25.75 23.87 -20.34
CA ASP A 506 -24.80 22.83 -19.94
C ASP A 506 -23.34 23.22 -20.13
N LEU A 507 -23.06 24.42 -20.66
CA LEU A 507 -21.71 24.95 -20.79
C LEU A 507 -21.20 25.59 -19.49
N ALA A 508 -22.00 25.63 -18.42
CA ALA A 508 -21.54 26.12 -17.12
C ALA A 508 -20.30 25.33 -16.66
N GLY A 509 -19.21 26.05 -16.40
CA GLY A 509 -17.93 25.50 -16.00
C GLY A 509 -17.05 25.02 -17.16
N ASP A 510 -17.50 25.09 -18.42
CA ASP A 510 -16.75 24.62 -19.59
C ASP A 510 -15.45 25.42 -19.77
N LEU A 511 -14.33 24.71 -19.83
CA LEU A 511 -13.00 25.25 -20.07
C LEU A 511 -12.59 25.17 -21.54
N SER A 512 -13.48 24.69 -22.42
CA SER A 512 -13.16 24.42 -23.82
C SER A 512 -12.07 23.33 -23.93
N TRP A 513 -11.37 23.27 -25.07
CA TRP A 513 -10.29 22.31 -25.30
C TRP A 513 -9.03 22.69 -24.51
N VAL A 514 -8.59 21.77 -23.65
CA VAL A 514 -7.31 21.83 -22.95
C VAL A 514 -6.32 20.94 -23.68
N LYS A 515 -5.21 21.54 -24.10
CA LYS A 515 -4.10 20.84 -24.78
C LYS A 515 -3.06 20.39 -23.76
N ARG A 516 -2.45 19.24 -24.01
CA ARG A 516 -1.35 18.72 -23.20
C ARG A 516 -0.12 19.63 -23.36
N GLY A 517 0.61 19.87 -22.27
CA GLY A 517 1.73 20.80 -22.14
C GLY A 517 1.35 22.26 -22.00
N SER A 518 0.05 22.62 -21.90
CA SER A 518 -0.35 24.03 -21.81
C SER A 518 -0.05 24.68 -20.46
N GLN A 519 0.05 23.89 -19.38
CA GLN A 519 0.35 24.29 -18.00
C GLN A 519 -0.48 25.47 -17.43
N LYS A 520 -1.58 25.89 -18.09
CA LYS A 520 -2.37 27.09 -17.71
C LYS A 520 -3.02 26.99 -16.32
N MET A 521 -3.33 25.78 -15.87
CA MET A 521 -3.94 25.51 -14.56
C MET A 521 -3.02 24.67 -13.65
N GLY A 522 -1.74 24.57 -14.01
CA GLY A 522 -0.75 23.77 -13.29
C GLY A 522 -0.75 22.28 -13.65
N GLU A 523 0.33 21.60 -13.26
CA GLU A 523 0.59 20.19 -13.56
C GLU A 523 -0.46 19.26 -12.91
N ALA A 524 -0.87 19.54 -11.67
CA ALA A 524 -1.87 18.72 -10.96
C ALA A 524 -3.21 18.68 -11.69
N PHE A 525 -3.68 19.83 -12.19
CA PHE A 525 -4.91 19.91 -12.98
C PHE A 525 -4.78 19.16 -14.30
N GLU A 526 -3.66 19.34 -14.99
CA GLU A 526 -3.42 18.68 -16.27
C GLU A 526 -3.35 17.16 -16.14
N ASN A 527 -2.62 16.65 -15.14
CA ASN A 527 -2.50 15.21 -14.89
C ASN A 527 -3.88 14.56 -14.66
N VAL A 528 -4.78 15.24 -13.95
CA VAL A 528 -6.15 14.76 -13.75
C VAL A 528 -6.98 14.89 -15.03
N ALA A 529 -6.92 16.04 -15.71
CA ALA A 529 -7.65 16.28 -16.94
C ALA A 529 -7.48 15.17 -17.99
N PHE A 530 -6.25 14.69 -18.17
CA PHE A 530 -5.93 13.67 -19.15
C PHE A 530 -6.07 12.23 -18.62
N SER A 531 -6.20 12.01 -17.30
CA SER A 531 -6.44 10.68 -16.73
C SER A 531 -7.93 10.31 -16.69
N LEU A 532 -8.82 11.31 -16.71
CA LEU A 532 -10.27 11.09 -16.70
C LEU A 532 -10.76 10.46 -17.99
N GLN A 533 -11.74 9.56 -17.89
CA GLN A 533 -12.56 9.09 -18.99
C GLN A 533 -13.68 10.09 -19.32
N VAL A 534 -14.23 10.02 -20.53
CA VAL A 534 -15.36 10.86 -20.92
C VAL A 534 -16.54 10.61 -19.97
N ASN A 535 -17.11 11.68 -19.43
CA ASN A 535 -18.14 11.72 -18.39
C ASN A 535 -17.70 11.36 -16.98
N GLN A 536 -16.41 11.18 -16.75
CA GLN A 536 -15.89 10.92 -15.42
C GLN A 536 -15.66 12.23 -14.65
N LEU A 537 -16.08 12.22 -13.38
CA LEU A 537 -15.77 13.24 -12.40
C LEU A 537 -14.47 12.89 -11.67
N SER A 538 -13.60 13.89 -11.51
CA SER A 538 -12.37 13.77 -10.75
C SER A 538 -12.61 13.70 -9.25
N ASP A 539 -11.55 13.32 -8.54
CA ASP A 539 -11.38 13.69 -7.14
C ASP A 539 -11.11 15.21 -6.99
N LEU A 540 -10.93 15.67 -5.76
CA LEU A 540 -10.53 17.04 -5.44
C LEU A 540 -9.12 17.33 -5.97
N VAL A 541 -9.00 18.36 -6.81
CA VAL A 541 -7.73 18.77 -7.40
C VAL A 541 -7.32 20.12 -6.85
N ASP A 542 -6.19 20.18 -6.15
CA ASP A 542 -5.69 21.42 -5.60
C ASP A 542 -4.69 22.11 -6.54
N THR A 543 -4.82 23.43 -6.66
CA THR A 543 -4.01 24.29 -7.54
C THR A 543 -3.78 25.65 -6.87
N ASP A 544 -2.91 26.47 -7.45
CA ASP A 544 -2.68 27.85 -6.98
C ASP A 544 -3.93 28.75 -7.05
N GLN A 545 -4.91 28.39 -7.88
CA GLN A 545 -6.19 29.10 -8.02
C GLN A 545 -7.25 28.66 -7.03
N GLY A 546 -7.03 27.56 -6.30
CA GLY A 546 -8.01 26.92 -5.42
C GLY A 546 -8.26 25.47 -5.81
N ILE A 547 -9.36 24.95 -5.30
CA ILE A 547 -9.69 23.52 -5.37
C ILE A 547 -10.74 23.32 -6.47
N HIS A 548 -10.54 22.28 -7.27
CA HIS A 548 -11.36 21.98 -8.43
C HIS A 548 -11.98 20.60 -8.32
N VAL A 549 -13.20 20.49 -8.81
CA VAL A 549 -13.77 19.23 -9.30
C VAL A 549 -13.89 19.34 -10.81
N VAL A 550 -13.37 18.35 -11.54
CA VAL A 550 -13.27 18.35 -12.99
C VAL A 550 -14.16 17.25 -13.56
N LEU A 551 -14.95 17.60 -14.58
CA LEU A 551 -15.76 16.68 -15.36
C LEU A 551 -15.22 16.65 -16.79
N ARG A 552 -14.79 15.49 -17.28
CA ARG A 552 -14.40 15.36 -18.69
C ARG A 552 -15.63 15.20 -19.57
N SER A 553 -15.78 16.08 -20.56
CA SER A 553 -16.90 16.10 -21.49
C SER A 553 -16.58 15.48 -22.86
N ALA A 554 -15.32 15.54 -23.30
CA ALA A 554 -14.82 14.87 -24.52
C ALA A 554 -13.33 14.53 -24.37
#